data_AF-A0A6B1D0E6-F1
#
_entry.id   AF-A0A6B1D0E6-F1
#
_cell.length_a   1.000
_cell.length_b   1.000
_cell.length_c   1.000
_cell.angle_alpha   90.00
_cell.angle_beta   90.00
_cell.angle_gamma   90.00
#
_symmetry.space_group_name_H-M   'P 1'
#
loop_
_entity.id
_entity.type
_entity.pdbx_description
1 polymer ?
#
loop_
_entity_poly.entity_id
_entity_poly.type
_entity_poly.pdbx_seq_one_letter_code
_entity_poly.pdbx_strand_id
1 'polypeptide(L)'
;MVKVDVSCTLESFRKFTFASTCRTFAPNAYLTDPEIFPEREEGGIIYVEAVDKVTLKKIRRITFVNVQGVLGVIYNSNSGSTSIKWRQTKKAIGRATGEASVNSLKHLAESGVFTIPQVEAYVEKMAQAKDQSHEDAQD
;
A
#
# COMPACT_ATOMS: atom_id res chain seq x y z
N MET A 1 -11.17 7.93 -7.63
CA MET A 1 -10.07 7.42 -6.78
C MET A 1 -10.13 8.12 -5.42
N VAL A 2 -9.47 7.59 -4.39
CA VAL A 2 -9.47 8.18 -3.04
C VAL A 2 -8.10 8.74 -2.68
N LYS A 3 -8.08 9.98 -2.18
CA LYS A 3 -6.87 10.58 -1.63
C LYS A 3 -6.49 9.89 -0.33
N VAL A 4 -5.27 9.37 -0.29
CA VAL A 4 -4.64 8.79 0.89
C VAL A 4 -3.68 9.84 1.45
N ASP A 5 -3.87 10.17 2.72
CA ASP A 5 -2.94 10.99 3.47
C ASP A 5 -3.02 10.60 4.95
N VAL A 6 -2.19 9.64 5.37
CA VAL A 6 -2.30 9.02 6.70
C VAL A 6 -0.93 8.69 7.27
N SER A 7 -0.79 8.86 8.59
CA SER A 7 0.38 8.38 9.34
C SER A 7 0.19 6.89 9.65
N CYS A 8 1.14 6.05 9.26
CA CYS A 8 1.10 4.61 9.53
C CYS A 8 2.51 4.03 9.74
N THR A 9 2.57 2.83 10.32
CA THR A 9 3.85 2.13 10.52
C THR A 9 4.37 1.57 9.20
N LEU A 10 5.69 1.39 9.13
CA LEU A 10 6.34 0.69 8.03
C LEU A 10 5.78 -0.73 7.87
N GLU A 11 5.53 -1.42 8.98
CA GLU A 11 4.99 -2.78 8.97
C GLU A 11 3.59 -2.84 8.33
N SER A 12 2.70 -1.89 8.66
CA SER A 12 1.38 -1.80 8.03
C SER A 12 1.51 -1.57 6.52
N PHE A 13 2.40 -0.68 6.11
CA PHE A 13 2.62 -0.42 4.69
C PHE A 13 3.26 -1.62 3.97
N ARG A 14 4.19 -2.33 4.62
CA ARG A 14 4.77 -3.59 4.13
C ARG A 14 3.69 -4.62 3.89
N LYS A 15 2.83 -4.90 4.89
CA LYS A 15 1.70 -5.83 4.76
C LYS A 15 0.79 -5.46 3.59
N PHE A 16 0.54 -4.17 3.38
CA PHE A 16 -0.24 -3.69 2.23
C PHE A 16 0.41 -4.05 0.88
N THR A 17 1.74 -3.89 0.74
CA THR A 17 2.43 -4.28 -0.49
C THR A 17 2.30 -5.77 -0.78
N PHE A 18 2.39 -6.64 0.24
CA PHE A 18 2.15 -8.08 0.08
C PHE A 18 0.71 -8.38 -0.30
N ALA A 19 -0.26 -7.84 0.45
CA ALA A 19 -1.68 -8.07 0.23
C ALA A 19 -2.11 -7.70 -1.19
N SER A 20 -1.58 -6.60 -1.71
CA SER A 20 -1.96 -6.10 -3.03
C SER A 20 -1.26 -6.78 -4.20
N THR A 21 -0.28 -7.67 -3.97
CA THR A 21 0.57 -8.16 -5.07
C THR A 21 0.89 -9.65 -5.04
N CYS A 22 1.34 -10.18 -3.91
CA CYS A 22 1.99 -11.49 -3.88
C CYS A 22 1.61 -12.38 -2.70
N ARG A 23 0.67 -11.96 -1.85
CA ARG A 23 0.24 -12.72 -0.66
C ARG A 23 -0.12 -14.18 -0.95
N THR A 24 -0.65 -14.48 -2.13
CA THR A 24 -1.10 -15.83 -2.52
C THR A 24 0.04 -16.78 -2.90
N PHE A 25 1.25 -16.28 -3.16
CA PHE A 25 2.38 -17.12 -3.59
C PHE A 25 3.71 -16.79 -2.89
N ALA A 26 3.76 -15.73 -2.08
CA ALA A 26 4.92 -15.43 -1.27
C ALA A 26 5.15 -16.53 -0.22
N PRO A 27 6.40 -16.95 0.04
CA PRO A 27 6.71 -17.87 1.12
C PRO A 27 6.20 -17.34 2.48
N ASN A 28 5.61 -18.22 3.30
CA ASN A 28 5.05 -17.82 4.60
C ASN A 28 6.07 -17.11 5.50
N ALA A 29 7.34 -17.54 5.49
CA ALA A 29 8.40 -16.88 6.25
C ALA A 29 8.59 -15.41 5.85
N TYR A 30 8.39 -15.06 4.57
CA TYR A 30 8.55 -13.69 4.08
C TYR A 30 7.37 -12.80 4.47
N LEU A 31 6.18 -13.39 4.65
CA LEU A 31 5.00 -12.67 5.13
C LEU A 31 5.16 -12.20 6.57
N THR A 32 5.90 -12.94 7.41
CA THR A 32 6.08 -12.63 8.83
C THR A 32 7.36 -11.86 9.13
N ASP A 33 8.38 -11.95 8.29
CA ASP A 33 9.65 -11.25 8.48
C ASP A 33 9.50 -9.73 8.21
N PRO A 34 9.78 -8.86 9.21
CA PRO A 34 9.62 -7.41 9.07
C PRO A 34 10.65 -6.77 8.13
N GLU A 35 11.75 -7.45 7.82
CA GLU A 35 12.82 -6.95 6.95
C GLU A 35 12.66 -7.40 5.50
N ILE A 36 11.68 -8.26 5.19
CA ILE A 36 11.46 -8.74 3.82
C ILE A 36 10.35 -7.96 3.13
N PHE A 37 10.68 -7.43 1.95
CA PHE A 37 9.78 -6.64 1.11
C PHE A 37 9.69 -7.22 -0.31
N PRO A 38 8.52 -7.07 -0.98
CA PRO A 38 8.39 -7.33 -2.40
C PRO A 38 8.77 -6.08 -3.21
N GLU A 39 9.59 -6.24 -4.23
CA GLU A 39 9.86 -5.24 -5.28
C GLU A 39 9.33 -5.73 -6.63
N ARG A 40 8.97 -4.78 -7.50
CA ARG A 40 8.50 -5.03 -8.86
C ARG A 40 8.86 -3.86 -9.76
N GLU A 41 9.43 -4.14 -10.91
CA GLU A 41 9.81 -3.13 -11.91
C GLU A 41 8.89 -3.10 -13.13
N GLU A 42 8.18 -4.21 -13.41
CA GLU A 42 7.30 -4.35 -14.58
C GLU A 42 5.82 -4.39 -14.20
N GLY A 43 4.98 -3.69 -14.97
CA GLY A 43 3.52 -3.73 -14.77
C GLY A 43 3.11 -3.09 -13.45
N GLY A 44 3.54 -1.83 -13.25
CA GLY A 44 3.46 -1.11 -11.98
C GLY A 44 4.69 -1.34 -11.11
N ILE A 45 5.04 -0.35 -10.30
CA ILE A 45 6.29 -0.28 -9.55
C ILE A 45 6.05 -0.61 -8.08
N ILE A 46 6.86 -1.47 -7.50
CA ILE A 46 7.07 -1.52 -6.05
C ILE A 46 8.56 -1.34 -5.82
N TYR A 47 8.92 -0.28 -5.11
CA TYR A 47 10.32 0.06 -4.87
C TYR A 47 10.53 0.39 -3.40
N VAL A 48 11.58 -0.18 -2.82
CA VAL A 48 12.00 0.09 -1.44
C VAL A 48 13.31 0.88 -1.46
N GLU A 49 13.25 2.06 -0.88
CA GLU A 49 14.39 2.92 -0.60
C GLU A 49 14.89 2.62 0.81
N ALA A 50 16.11 2.14 0.92
CA ALA A 50 16.71 1.67 2.17
C ALA A 50 18.23 1.94 2.17
N VAL A 51 18.83 1.89 3.36
CA VAL A 51 20.29 2.04 3.54
C VAL A 51 21.03 0.88 2.89
N ASP A 52 20.54 -0.33 3.11
CA ASP A 52 21.07 -1.54 2.48
C ASP A 52 19.93 -2.49 2.08
N LYS A 53 20.15 -3.25 1.01
CA LYS A 53 19.21 -4.28 0.57
C LYS A 53 19.91 -5.41 -0.18
N VAL A 54 19.50 -6.63 0.14
CA VAL A 54 20.01 -7.86 -0.47
C VAL A 54 18.85 -8.61 -1.14
N THR A 55 19.04 -8.97 -2.41
CA THR A 55 18.09 -9.80 -3.14
C THR A 55 18.09 -11.22 -2.60
N LEU A 56 16.92 -11.71 -2.18
CA LEU A 56 16.75 -13.09 -1.73
C LEU A 56 16.39 -14.01 -2.89
N LYS A 57 15.27 -13.71 -3.56
CA LYS A 57 14.73 -14.57 -4.61
C LYS A 57 13.73 -13.82 -5.49
N LYS A 58 13.72 -14.13 -6.79
CA LYS A 58 12.65 -13.73 -7.70
C LYS A 58 11.64 -14.86 -7.88
N ILE A 59 10.36 -14.57 -7.68
CA ILE A 59 9.25 -15.50 -7.96
C ILE A 59 8.24 -14.75 -8.82
N ARG A 60 7.97 -15.26 -10.02
CA ARG A 60 7.19 -14.56 -11.04
C ARG A 60 7.83 -13.19 -11.34
N ARG A 61 7.04 -12.11 -11.31
CA ARG A 61 7.49 -10.73 -11.54
C ARG A 61 7.89 -9.99 -10.25
N ILE A 62 7.94 -10.68 -9.11
CA ILE A 62 8.26 -10.08 -7.81
C ILE A 62 9.64 -10.53 -7.36
N THR A 63 10.48 -9.56 -7.01
CA THR A 63 11.77 -9.78 -6.37
C THR A 63 11.61 -9.55 -4.87
N PHE A 64 11.89 -10.57 -4.06
CA PHE A 64 11.91 -10.42 -2.61
C PHE A 64 13.31 -9.98 -2.17
N VAL A 65 13.35 -8.93 -1.36
CA VAL A 65 14.58 -8.33 -0.83
C VAL A 65 14.52 -8.34 0.70
N ASN A 66 15.64 -8.62 1.35
CA ASN A 66 15.84 -8.29 2.77
C ASN A 66 16.44 -6.87 2.81
N VAL A 67 15.88 -5.99 3.64
CA VAL A 67 16.22 -4.56 3.65
C VAL A 67 16.56 -4.08 5.06
N GLN A 68 17.50 -3.15 5.16
CA GLN A 68 17.88 -2.49 6.40
C GLN A 68 17.76 -0.97 6.26
N GLY A 69 17.20 -0.31 7.27
CA GLY A 69 17.08 1.15 7.31
C GLY A 69 16.18 1.72 6.21
N VAL A 70 14.93 1.27 6.13
CA VAL A 70 13.96 1.77 5.12
C VAL A 70 13.64 3.25 5.34
N LEU A 71 13.80 4.04 4.29
CA LEU A 71 13.48 5.48 4.23
C LEU A 71 12.18 5.75 3.47
N GLY A 72 11.82 4.88 2.52
CA GLY A 72 10.63 5.04 1.72
C GLY A 72 10.21 3.78 0.98
N VAL A 73 8.92 3.70 0.67
CA VAL A 73 8.35 2.63 -0.16
C VAL A 73 7.41 3.27 -1.17
N ILE A 74 7.55 2.95 -2.44
CA ILE A 74 6.66 3.38 -3.52
C ILE A 74 5.84 2.17 -3.97
N TYR A 75 4.53 2.34 -4.11
CA TYR A 75 3.62 1.35 -4.64
C TYR A 75 2.75 1.94 -5.74
N ASN A 76 2.86 1.37 -6.94
CA ASN A 76 2.03 1.62 -8.09
C ASN A 76 1.40 0.30 -8.56
N SER A 77 0.07 0.27 -8.67
CA SER A 77 -0.64 -0.91 -9.14
C SER A 77 -0.38 -1.15 -10.64
N ASN A 78 -0.56 -2.39 -11.09
CA ASN A 78 -0.44 -2.74 -12.51
C ASN A 78 -1.44 -1.99 -13.40
N SER A 79 -2.62 -1.70 -12.85
CA SER A 79 -3.66 -0.91 -13.53
C SER A 79 -3.40 0.58 -13.57
N GLY A 80 -2.41 1.11 -12.82
CA GLY A 80 -2.21 2.55 -12.62
C GLY A 80 -3.26 3.24 -11.74
N SER A 81 -4.33 2.56 -11.33
CA SER A 81 -5.41 3.14 -10.51
C SER A 81 -5.07 3.29 -9.02
N THR A 82 -3.83 3.00 -8.62
CA THR A 82 -3.33 3.23 -7.27
C THR A 82 -1.86 3.59 -7.33
N SER A 83 -1.51 4.73 -6.75
CA SER A 83 -0.16 5.26 -6.65
C SER A 83 0.00 5.86 -5.26
N ILE A 84 0.72 5.17 -4.38
CA ILE A 84 0.91 5.55 -2.98
C ILE A 84 2.39 5.43 -2.64
N LYS A 85 2.92 6.44 -1.96
CA LYS A 85 4.26 6.40 -1.38
C LYS A 85 4.15 6.49 0.14
N TRP A 86 4.93 5.68 0.83
CA TRP A 86 5.21 5.82 2.25
C TRP A 86 6.59 6.43 2.43
N ARG A 87 6.71 7.42 3.31
CA ARG A 87 7.98 8.07 3.66
C ARG A 87 8.16 8.12 5.16
N GLN A 88 9.34 7.73 5.62
CA GLN A 88 9.68 7.76 7.03
C GLN A 88 9.57 9.19 7.58
N THR A 89 8.96 9.33 8.75
CA THR A 89 8.93 10.59 9.50
C THR A 89 9.67 10.46 10.81
N LYS A 90 9.54 9.32 11.51
CA LYS A 90 10.24 9.03 12.76
C LYS A 90 10.30 7.54 13.04
N LYS A 91 11.50 6.97 13.23
CA LYS A 91 11.70 5.54 13.53
C LYS A 91 10.91 4.65 12.54
N ALA A 92 10.08 3.72 13.01
CA ALA A 92 9.25 2.86 12.17
C ALA A 92 7.92 3.51 11.71
N ILE A 93 7.72 4.80 11.98
CA ILE A 93 6.51 5.56 11.60
C ILE A 93 6.83 6.43 10.40
N GLY A 94 5.87 6.50 9.48
CA GLY A 94 5.92 7.35 8.31
C GLY A 94 4.54 7.78 7.86
N ARG A 95 4.50 8.48 6.73
CA ARG A 95 3.27 9.01 6.15
C ARG A 95 3.05 8.39 4.78
N ALA A 96 1.90 7.73 4.60
CA ALA A 96 1.44 7.23 3.32
C ALA A 96 0.62 8.32 2.61
N THR A 97 1.03 8.67 1.39
CA THR A 97 0.40 9.72 0.59
C THR A 97 0.19 9.26 -0.85
N GLY A 98 -0.92 9.66 -1.47
CA GLY A 98 -1.19 9.39 -2.88
C GLY A 98 -2.67 9.14 -3.17
N GLU A 99 -2.94 8.29 -4.16
CA GLU A 99 -4.29 7.95 -4.58
C GLU A 99 -4.49 6.44 -4.63
N ALA A 100 -5.66 5.99 -4.16
CA ALA A 100 -6.03 4.58 -4.12
C ALA A 100 -7.33 4.29 -4.85
N SER A 101 -7.38 3.14 -5.49
CA SER A 101 -8.63 2.53 -5.94
C SER A 101 -9.40 1.97 -4.75
N VAL A 102 -10.70 1.73 -4.92
CA VAL A 102 -11.55 1.11 -3.87
C VAL A 102 -11.01 -0.27 -3.46
N ASN A 103 -10.52 -1.06 -4.42
CA ASN A 103 -9.92 -2.37 -4.12
C ASN A 103 -8.66 -2.23 -3.25
N SER A 104 -7.83 -1.24 -3.54
CA SER A 104 -6.63 -0.97 -2.75
C SER A 104 -6.96 -0.48 -1.33
N LEU A 105 -8.09 0.23 -1.14
CA LEU A 105 -8.53 0.63 0.21
C LEU A 105 -8.81 -0.57 1.11
N LYS A 106 -9.40 -1.65 0.58
CA LYS A 106 -9.60 -2.90 1.34
C LYS A 106 -8.27 -3.44 1.87
N HIS A 107 -7.26 -3.52 1.01
CA HIS A 107 -5.93 -3.99 1.44
C HIS A 107 -5.24 -3.03 2.40
N LEU A 108 -5.41 -1.71 2.23
CA LEU A 108 -4.88 -0.71 3.16
C LEU A 108 -5.52 -0.86 4.55
N ALA A 109 -6.84 -1.05 4.62
CA ALA A 109 -7.57 -1.29 5.86
C ALA A 109 -7.14 -2.61 6.53
N GLU A 110 -7.14 -3.72 5.77
CA GLU A 110 -6.74 -5.04 6.26
C GLU A 110 -5.29 -5.08 6.76
N SER A 111 -4.43 -4.23 6.21
CA SER A 111 -3.02 -4.12 6.60
C SER A 111 -2.79 -3.14 7.75
N GLY A 112 -3.83 -2.49 8.27
CA GLY A 112 -3.73 -1.52 9.36
C GLY A 112 -3.05 -0.21 8.95
N VAL A 113 -3.14 0.19 7.67
CA VAL A 113 -2.70 1.52 7.21
C VAL A 113 -3.72 2.59 7.60
N PHE A 114 -5.00 2.25 7.58
CA PHE A 114 -6.08 3.06 8.14
C PHE A 114 -6.53 2.48 9.49
N THR A 115 -6.92 3.36 10.41
CA THR A 115 -7.66 2.96 11.60
C THR A 115 -9.13 2.71 11.24
N ILE A 116 -9.85 1.93 12.06
CA ILE A 116 -11.29 1.65 11.85
C ILE A 116 -12.10 2.95 11.68
N PRO A 117 -11.93 3.99 12.53
CA PRO A 117 -12.65 5.26 12.36
C PRO A 117 -12.34 5.98 11.04
N GLN A 118 -11.11 5.85 10.53
CA GLN A 118 -10.76 6.43 9.23
C GLN A 118 -11.49 5.70 8.11
N VAL A 119 -11.55 4.37 8.15
CA VAL A 119 -12.28 3.56 7.16
C VAL A 119 -13.77 3.94 7.17
N GLU A 120 -14.39 4.06 8.33
CA GLU A 120 -15.80 4.46 8.49
C GLU A 120 -16.07 5.85 7.87
N ALA A 121 -15.27 6.86 8.23
CA ALA A 121 -15.41 8.21 7.67
C ALA A 121 -15.20 8.25 6.14
N TYR A 122 -14.36 7.37 5.59
CA TYR A 122 -14.20 7.24 4.14
C TYR A 122 -15.42 6.60 3.47
N VAL A 123 -16.01 5.57 4.08
CA VAL A 123 -17.22 4.90 3.55
C VAL A 123 -18.40 5.87 3.54
N GLU A 124 -18.57 6.65 4.61
CA GLU A 124 -19.62 7.68 4.70
C GLU A 124 -19.47 8.75 3.60
N LYS A 125 -18.26 9.26 3.37
CA LYS A 125 -18.00 10.21 2.28
C LYS A 125 -18.28 9.63 0.89
N MET A 126 -18.02 8.34 0.68
CA MET A 126 -18.35 7.69 -0.59
C MET A 126 -19.85 7.51 -0.80
N ALA A 127 -20.61 7.22 0.25
CA ALA A 127 -22.06 7.11 0.18
C ALA A 127 -22.68 8.46 -0.19
N GLN A 128 -22.27 9.53 0.49
CA GLN A 128 -22.75 10.89 0.24
C GLN A 128 -22.42 11.39 -1.18
N ALA A 129 -21.21 11.09 -1.67
CA ALA A 129 -20.81 11.49 -3.03
C ALA A 129 -21.58 10.76 -4.13
N LYS A 130 -22.05 9.53 -3.87
CA LYS A 130 -22.92 8.79 -4.80
C LYS A 130 -24.32 9.36 -4.86
N ASP A 131 -24.87 9.77 -3.73
CA ASP A 131 -26.21 10.36 -3.66
C ASP A 131 -26.28 11.70 -4.40
N GLN A 132 -25.26 12.56 -4.24
CA GLN A 132 -25.17 13.84 -4.98
C GLN A 132 -25.03 13.64 -6.50
N SER A 133 -24.25 12.66 -6.95
CA SER A 133 -24.12 12.37 -8.39
C SER A 133 -25.40 11.79 -9.02
N HIS A 134 -26.34 11.32 -8.21
CA HIS A 134 -27.62 10.78 -8.67
C HIS A 134 -28.70 11.87 -8.79
N GLU A 135 -28.61 12.95 -8.00
CA GLU A 135 -29.45 14.14 -8.12
C GLU A 135 -29.03 15.00 -9.32
N ASP A 136 -27.73 15.23 -9.54
CA ASP A 136 -27.22 16.06 -10.65
C ASP A 136 -27.41 15.44 -12.05
N ALA A 137 -27.73 14.14 -12.14
CA ALA A 137 -27.99 13.43 -13.40
C ALA A 137 -29.48 13.37 -13.77
N GLN A 138 -30.36 13.96 -12.96
CA GLN A 138 -31.80 13.99 -13.16
C GLN A 138 -32.36 15.40 -13.49
N ASP A 139 -31.49 16.41 -13.60
CA ASP A 139 -31.80 17.77 -14.09
C ASP A 139 -31.28 18.01 -15.52
#